data_AF-A0A8T6ZMU7-F1
#
_entry.id   AF-A0A8T6ZMU7-F1
#
_cell.length_a   1.000
_cell.length_b   1.000
_cell.length_c   1.000
_cell.angle_alpha   90.00
_cell.angle_beta   90.00
_cell.angle_gamma   90.00
#
_symmetry.space_group_name_H-M   'P 1'
#
loop_
_entity.id
_entity.type
_entity.pdbx_description
1 polymer ?
#
loop_
_entity_poly.entity_id
_entity_poly.type
_entity_poly.pdbx_seq_one_letter_code
_entity_poly.pdbx_strand_id
1 'polypeptide(L)'
;AYLEQLGVPYRIVTEDTYSVVKRVIPQGKTMCGLCSRLRRGILYRVASELGATKIALGHHREDIVETLFLNMFFGARLKTMPPKLLSDDGRHIVIRPLAYCAEREIARYARGREFPIIPCRLCGSQEHAQRKQIKAMLSDWEREDPGRTVRLFRSLQNVSASHLADPELFDFRGLQATPSDESS
;
A
#
# COMPACT_ATOMS: atom_id res chain seq x y z
N ALA A 1 17.18 -21.52 -10.78
CA ALA A 1 17.22 -20.98 -12.15
C ALA A 1 17.36 -19.44 -12.17
N TYR A 2 16.30 -18.62 -12.01
CA TYR A 2 16.44 -17.16 -12.18
C TYR A 2 17.27 -16.43 -11.12
N LEU A 3 17.03 -16.69 -9.82
CA LEU A 3 17.78 -16.02 -8.75
C LEU A 3 19.27 -16.39 -8.75
N GLU A 4 19.60 -17.62 -9.11
CA GLU A 4 20.98 -18.09 -9.29
C GLU A 4 21.69 -17.35 -10.44
N GLN A 5 20.99 -17.15 -11.57
CA GLN A 5 21.53 -16.39 -12.71
C GLN A 5 21.82 -14.93 -12.39
N LEU A 6 21.05 -14.32 -11.47
CA LEU A 6 21.30 -12.95 -11.03
C LEU A 6 22.54 -12.81 -10.14
N GLY A 7 23.08 -13.92 -9.60
CA GLY A 7 24.25 -13.91 -8.71
C GLY A 7 24.01 -13.16 -7.39
N VAL A 8 22.74 -12.96 -7.00
CA VAL A 8 22.38 -12.27 -5.76
C VAL A 8 22.13 -13.28 -4.64
N PRO A 9 22.58 -13.01 -3.39
CA PRO A 9 22.21 -13.85 -2.26
C PRO A 9 20.69 -13.89 -2.07
N TYR A 10 20.13 -15.09 -1.92
CA TYR A 10 18.71 -15.28 -1.65
C TYR A 10 18.49 -16.35 -0.58
N ARG A 11 17.40 -16.23 0.17
CA ARG A 11 16.92 -17.21 1.14
C ARG A 11 15.46 -17.52 0.85
N ILE A 12 15.16 -18.79 0.60
CA ILE A 12 13.78 -19.27 0.45
C ILE A 12 13.27 -19.64 1.84
N VAL A 13 12.14 -19.07 2.25
CA VAL A 13 11.50 -19.34 3.54
C VAL A 13 10.13 -19.94 3.28
N THR A 14 9.89 -21.15 3.81
CA THR A 14 8.65 -21.90 3.63
C THR A 14 7.90 -21.98 4.95
N GLU A 15 6.66 -21.49 4.97
CA GLU A 15 5.83 -21.40 6.17
C GLU A 15 4.38 -21.78 5.84
N ASP A 16 3.77 -22.63 6.67
CA ASP A 16 2.35 -23.01 6.50
C ASP A 16 1.41 -21.94 7.06
N THR A 17 1.30 -20.84 6.34
CA THR A 17 0.33 -19.78 6.67
C THR A 17 -1.11 -20.22 6.40
N TYR A 18 -1.34 -21.16 5.48
CA TYR A 18 -2.68 -21.50 5.01
C TYR A 18 -3.46 -22.29 6.06
N SER A 19 -2.87 -23.33 6.64
CA SER A 19 -3.52 -24.15 7.67
C SER A 19 -3.79 -23.34 8.93
N VAL A 20 -2.89 -22.42 9.30
CA VAL A 20 -3.07 -21.50 10.43
C VAL A 20 -4.29 -20.61 10.19
N VAL A 21 -4.41 -19.99 9.01
CA VAL A 21 -5.55 -19.13 8.69
C VAL A 21 -6.85 -19.92 8.71
N LYS A 22 -6.88 -21.13 8.11
CA LYS A 22 -8.06 -22.01 8.13
C LYS A 22 -8.51 -22.44 9.52
N ARG A 23 -7.56 -22.66 10.43
CA ARG A 23 -7.86 -23.05 11.81
C ARG A 23 -8.44 -21.89 12.62
N VAL A 24 -7.96 -20.67 12.38
CA VAL A 24 -8.32 -19.50 13.21
C VAL A 24 -9.57 -18.79 12.69
N ILE A 25 -9.78 -18.75 11.37
CA ILE A 25 -10.89 -18.01 10.76
C ILE A 25 -12.05 -18.97 10.49
N PRO A 26 -13.25 -18.70 11.04
CA PRO A 26 -14.45 -19.48 10.75
C PRO A 26 -14.76 -19.54 9.25
N GLN A 27 -15.37 -20.63 8.80
CA GLN A 27 -15.84 -20.74 7.41
C GLN A 27 -16.78 -19.58 7.05
N GLY A 28 -16.63 -19.04 5.84
CA GLY A 28 -17.42 -17.91 5.34
C GLY A 28 -16.92 -16.52 5.76
N LYS A 29 -15.85 -16.41 6.55
CA LYS A 29 -15.22 -15.14 6.91
C LYS A 29 -13.97 -14.85 6.07
N THR A 30 -13.63 -13.57 5.94
CA THR A 30 -12.51 -13.09 5.12
C THR A 30 -11.16 -13.55 5.68
N MET A 31 -10.41 -14.32 4.89
CA MET A 31 -9.13 -14.93 5.29
C MET A 31 -7.95 -13.96 5.22
N CYS A 32 -7.96 -13.03 4.26
CA CYS A 32 -6.73 -12.39 3.84
C CYS A 32 -6.22 -11.30 4.80
N GLY A 33 -7.04 -10.84 5.75
CA GLY A 33 -6.58 -10.00 6.87
C GLY A 33 -5.57 -10.72 7.76
N LEU A 34 -5.87 -11.96 8.18
CA LEU A 34 -4.92 -12.76 8.99
C LEU A 34 -3.73 -13.21 8.14
N CYS A 35 -3.96 -13.65 6.91
CA CYS A 35 -2.88 -14.03 5.99
C CYS A 35 -1.87 -12.89 5.77
N SER A 36 -2.34 -11.66 5.55
CA SER A 36 -1.49 -10.48 5.39
C SER A 36 -0.64 -10.21 6.64
N ARG A 37 -1.23 -10.33 7.84
CA ARG A 37 -0.50 -10.17 9.11
C ARG A 37 0.57 -11.25 9.29
N LEU A 38 0.25 -12.51 9.01
CA LEU A 38 1.21 -13.62 9.12
C LEU A 38 2.39 -13.44 8.16
N ARG A 39 2.11 -13.12 6.87
CA ARG A 39 3.17 -12.86 5.89
C ARG A 39 4.09 -11.72 6.32
N ARG A 40 3.52 -10.64 6.86
CA ARG A 40 4.30 -9.52 7.40
C ARG A 40 5.15 -9.95 8.60
N GLY A 41 4.59 -10.72 9.53
CA GLY A 41 5.33 -11.26 10.68
C GLY A 41 6.51 -12.12 10.26
N ILE A 42 6.33 -13.00 9.26
CA ILE A 42 7.40 -13.82 8.70
C ILE A 42 8.48 -12.94 8.08
N LEU A 43 8.13 -11.96 7.25
CA LEU A 43 9.09 -11.04 6.63
C LEU A 43 9.93 -10.30 7.67
N TYR A 44 9.31 -9.83 8.75
CA TYR A 44 9.99 -9.06 9.79
C TYR A 44 10.91 -9.96 10.62
N ARG A 45 10.45 -11.17 10.98
CA ARG A 45 11.29 -12.16 11.67
C ARG A 45 12.52 -12.49 10.84
N VAL A 46 12.34 -12.81 9.56
CA VAL A 46 13.44 -13.16 8.65
C VAL A 46 14.39 -11.98 8.47
N ALA A 47 13.87 -10.75 8.36
CA ALA A 47 14.70 -9.55 8.32
C ALA A 47 15.58 -9.42 9.58
N SER A 48 15.02 -9.65 10.76
CA SER A 48 15.79 -9.66 12.03
C SER A 48 16.85 -10.75 12.07
N GLU A 49 16.51 -11.99 11.67
CA GLU A 49 17.45 -13.11 11.61
C GLU A 49 18.65 -12.82 10.69
N LEU A 50 18.42 -12.06 9.61
CA LEU A 50 19.44 -11.66 8.65
C LEU A 50 20.19 -10.37 9.06
N GLY A 51 19.83 -9.74 10.18
CA GLY A 51 20.38 -8.45 10.59
C GLY A 51 20.00 -7.28 9.66
N ALA A 52 18.94 -7.44 8.85
CA ALA A 52 18.51 -6.43 7.89
C ALA A 52 17.78 -5.28 8.59
N THR A 53 18.19 -4.04 8.31
CA THR A 53 17.54 -2.83 8.86
C THR A 53 16.39 -2.32 7.97
N LYS A 54 16.27 -2.83 6.75
CA LYS A 54 15.30 -2.35 5.75
C LYS A 54 14.63 -3.51 5.01
N ILE A 55 13.34 -3.34 4.70
CA ILE A 55 12.55 -4.31 3.93
C ILE A 55 11.98 -3.60 2.71
N ALA A 56 12.41 -4.00 1.51
CA ALA A 56 11.88 -3.45 0.26
C ALA A 56 10.68 -4.25 -0.23
N LEU A 57 9.56 -3.57 -0.48
CA LEU A 57 8.34 -4.18 -1.02
C LEU A 57 7.99 -3.55 -2.37
N GLY A 58 7.55 -4.36 -3.33
CA GLY A 58 7.25 -3.96 -4.71
C GLY A 58 5.95 -3.16 -4.91
N HIS A 59 5.41 -2.53 -3.86
CA HIS A 59 4.19 -1.75 -3.96
C HIS A 59 4.41 -0.51 -4.85
N HIS A 60 3.45 -0.25 -5.74
CA HIS A 60 3.50 0.85 -6.70
C HIS A 60 2.44 1.93 -6.43
N ARG A 61 2.39 2.95 -7.28
CA ARG A 61 1.52 4.13 -7.06
C ARG A 61 0.05 3.75 -6.94
N GLU A 62 -0.44 2.89 -7.82
CA GLU A 62 -1.82 2.41 -7.82
C GLU A 62 -2.14 1.64 -6.53
N ASP A 63 -1.23 0.82 -5.98
CA ASP A 63 -1.44 0.16 -4.68
C ASP A 63 -1.66 1.15 -3.53
N ILE A 64 -0.97 2.28 -3.56
CA ILE A 64 -1.06 3.35 -2.56
C ILE A 64 -2.42 4.06 -2.69
N VAL A 65 -2.86 4.36 -3.92
CA VAL A 65 -4.18 4.96 -4.15
C VAL A 65 -5.29 3.97 -3.78
N GLU A 66 -5.20 2.71 -4.19
CA GLU A 66 -6.14 1.66 -3.77
C GLU A 66 -6.24 1.57 -2.24
N THR A 67 -5.11 1.63 -1.55
CA THR A 67 -5.09 1.56 -0.09
C THR A 67 -5.68 2.81 0.56
N LEU A 68 -5.52 3.98 -0.04
CA LEU A 68 -6.21 5.19 0.40
C LEU A 68 -7.73 4.97 0.39
N PHE A 69 -8.30 4.55 -0.75
CA PHE A 69 -9.74 4.34 -0.89
C PHE A 69 -10.27 3.22 0.01
N LEU A 70 -9.50 2.13 0.19
CA LEU A 70 -9.87 1.09 1.15
C LEU A 70 -10.01 1.64 2.58
N ASN A 71 -9.09 2.50 3.02
CA ASN A 71 -9.17 3.12 4.34
C ASN A 71 -10.29 4.16 4.43
N MET A 72 -10.52 4.94 3.37
CA MET A 72 -11.61 5.92 3.34
C MET A 72 -12.99 5.25 3.40
N PHE A 73 -13.23 4.23 2.56
CA PHE A 73 -14.56 3.61 2.44
C PHE A 73 -14.87 2.62 3.55
N PHE A 74 -13.87 1.88 4.05
CA PHE A 74 -14.11 0.79 5.00
C PHE A 74 -13.44 1.01 6.37
N GLY A 75 -12.49 1.93 6.47
CA GLY A 75 -11.75 2.22 7.69
C GLY A 75 -12.07 3.57 8.33
N ALA A 76 -12.87 4.41 7.66
CA ALA A 76 -13.15 5.80 8.03
C ALA A 76 -11.87 6.60 8.38
N ARG A 77 -10.80 6.41 7.59
CA ARG A 77 -9.49 7.04 7.83
C ARG A 77 -8.85 7.55 6.55
N LEU A 78 -8.30 8.76 6.59
CA LEU A 78 -7.44 9.29 5.54
C LEU A 78 -6.01 8.75 5.73
N LYS A 79 -5.77 7.52 5.27
CA LYS A 79 -4.50 6.81 5.46
C LYS A 79 -4.16 5.94 4.26
N THR A 80 -2.87 5.88 3.93
CA THR A 80 -2.34 4.95 2.91
C THR A 80 -1.09 4.21 3.42
N MET A 81 -0.36 3.55 2.51
CA MET A 81 0.96 2.98 2.71
C MET A 81 2.03 3.99 2.26
N PRO A 82 2.74 4.67 3.20
CA PRO A 82 3.72 5.67 2.81
C PRO A 82 4.94 5.03 2.10
N PRO A 83 5.69 5.77 1.27
CA PRO A 83 6.89 5.26 0.59
C PRO A 83 7.95 4.70 1.55
N LYS A 84 8.01 5.24 2.77
CA LYS A 84 8.89 4.82 3.85
C LYS A 84 8.09 4.75 5.15
N LEU A 85 8.22 3.65 5.89
CA LEU A 85 7.51 3.43 7.16
C LEU A 85 8.46 2.79 8.18
N LEU A 86 8.58 3.40 9.36
CA LEU A 86 9.21 2.75 10.51
C LEU A 86 8.24 1.70 11.07
N SER A 87 8.73 0.50 11.36
CA SER A 87 7.93 -0.53 12.03
C SER A 87 7.50 -0.07 13.42
N ASP A 88 6.36 -0.60 13.90
CA ASP A 88 5.82 -0.23 15.21
C ASP A 88 6.79 -0.54 16.37
N ASP A 89 7.63 -1.57 16.20
CA ASP A 89 8.69 -1.94 17.16
C ASP A 89 10.01 -1.16 16.98
N GLY A 90 10.06 -0.22 16.03
CA GLY A 90 11.23 0.62 15.74
C GLY A 90 12.42 -0.11 15.09
N ARG A 91 12.35 -1.42 14.87
CA ARG A 91 13.51 -2.23 14.44
C ARG A 91 13.79 -2.22 12.94
N HIS A 92 12.78 -1.97 12.11
CA HIS A 92 12.90 -2.08 10.66
C HIS A 92 12.29 -0.89 9.94
N ILE A 93 12.85 -0.53 8.79
CA ILE A 93 12.27 0.46 7.88
C ILE A 93 11.73 -0.27 6.65
N VAL A 94 10.42 -0.20 6.43
CA VAL A 94 9.81 -0.65 5.19
C VAL A 94 9.96 0.44 4.13
N ILE A 95 10.51 0.09 2.98
CA ILE A 95 10.64 0.97 1.81
C ILE A 95 9.85 0.42 0.62
N ARG A 96 9.29 1.33 -0.19
CA ARG A 96 8.54 1.02 -1.41
C ARG A 96 9.17 1.79 -2.58
N PRO A 97 10.27 1.28 -3.18
CA PRO A 97 11.01 2.00 -4.21
C PRO A 97 10.16 2.36 -5.43
N LEU A 98 9.10 1.59 -5.69
CA LEU A 98 8.20 1.78 -6.83
C LEU A 98 6.98 2.64 -6.51
N ALA A 99 6.91 3.28 -5.33
CA ALA A 99 5.75 4.04 -4.86
C ALA A 99 5.26 5.13 -5.83
N TYR A 100 6.13 5.64 -6.69
CA TYR A 100 5.82 6.69 -7.67
C TYR A 100 5.63 6.15 -9.10
N CYS A 101 5.95 4.88 -9.32
CA CYS A 101 5.87 4.22 -10.61
C CYS A 101 4.44 3.75 -10.90
N ALA A 102 4.03 3.85 -12.16
CA ALA A 102 2.74 3.32 -12.62
C ALA A 102 2.82 1.79 -12.82
N GLU A 103 1.78 1.06 -12.46
CA GLU A 103 1.64 -0.37 -12.74
C GLU A 103 1.89 -0.70 -14.22
N ARG A 104 1.32 0.11 -15.13
CA ARG A 104 1.48 -0.08 -16.59
C ARG A 104 2.94 0.03 -17.05
N GLU A 105 3.70 0.93 -16.45
CA GLU A 105 5.11 1.16 -16.81
C GLU A 105 5.99 0.05 -16.23
N ILE A 106 5.71 -0.39 -15.00
CA ILE A 106 6.37 -1.56 -14.40
C ILE A 106 6.12 -2.81 -15.24
N ALA A 107 4.87 -3.04 -15.67
CA ALA A 107 4.51 -4.18 -16.50
C ALA A 107 5.17 -4.11 -17.88
N ARG A 108 5.25 -2.93 -18.51
CA ARG A 108 5.97 -2.71 -19.77
C ARG A 108 7.45 -3.03 -19.61
N TYR A 109 8.08 -2.50 -18.56
CA TYR A 109 9.49 -2.74 -18.26
C TYR A 109 9.78 -4.22 -18.00
N ALA A 110 8.94 -4.89 -17.19
CA ALA A 110 9.08 -6.31 -16.89
C ALA A 110 8.99 -7.19 -18.15
N ARG A 111 8.09 -6.87 -19.08
CA ARG A 111 8.01 -7.55 -20.39
C ARG A 111 9.26 -7.33 -21.23
N GLY A 112 9.72 -6.08 -21.35
CA GLY A 112 10.92 -5.75 -22.13
C GLY A 112 12.22 -6.33 -21.54
N ARG A 113 12.25 -6.62 -20.23
CA ARG A 113 13.37 -7.28 -19.55
C ARG A 113 13.19 -8.80 -19.42
N GLU A 114 12.08 -9.33 -19.92
CA GLU A 114 11.74 -10.76 -19.86
C GLU A 114 11.81 -11.34 -18.43
N PHE A 115 11.38 -10.56 -17.44
CA PHE A 115 11.38 -11.04 -16.05
C PHE A 115 10.40 -12.20 -15.88
N PRO A 116 10.77 -13.25 -15.12
CA PRO A 116 9.87 -14.36 -14.86
C PRO A 116 8.69 -13.88 -14.00
N ILE A 117 7.48 -14.11 -14.50
CA ILE A 117 6.25 -13.79 -13.77
C ILE A 117 5.87 -14.98 -12.90
N ILE A 118 5.93 -14.81 -11.58
CA ILE A 118 5.46 -15.81 -10.62
C ILE A 118 3.95 -15.63 -10.47
N PRO A 119 3.12 -16.57 -10.94
CA PRO A 119 1.68 -16.45 -10.78
C PRO A 119 1.33 -16.60 -9.30
N CYS A 120 0.74 -15.58 -8.69
CA CYS A 120 0.22 -15.67 -7.33
C CYS A 120 -1.07 -16.50 -7.34
N ARG A 121 -0.96 -17.82 -7.22
CA ARG A 121 -2.10 -18.75 -7.08
C ARG A 121 -2.41 -19.12 -5.63
N LEU A 122 -1.63 -18.59 -4.69
CA LEU A 122 -1.54 -19.02 -3.28
C LEU A 122 -2.81 -18.73 -2.45
N CYS A 123 -3.68 -17.87 -2.93
CA CYS A 123 -4.96 -17.56 -2.32
C CYS A 123 -5.98 -17.77 -3.43
N GLY A 124 -6.54 -18.99 -3.53
CA GLY A 124 -7.57 -19.31 -4.53
C GLY A 124 -8.63 -18.21 -4.59
N SER A 125 -8.55 -17.37 -5.62
CA SER A 125 -9.55 -16.44 -6.15
C SER A 125 -10.39 -15.57 -5.21
N GLN A 126 -10.09 -15.48 -3.92
CA GLN A 126 -10.61 -14.40 -3.07
C GLN A 126 -9.61 -13.25 -3.07
N GLU A 127 -9.46 -12.62 -4.25
CA GLU A 127 -9.22 -11.18 -4.23
C GLU A 127 -10.29 -10.61 -3.29
N HIS A 128 -9.87 -9.88 -2.25
CA HIS A 128 -10.82 -9.20 -1.38
C HIS A 128 -11.82 -8.46 -2.27
N ALA A 129 -13.11 -8.81 -2.18
CA ALA A 129 -14.15 -8.21 -3.02
C ALA A 129 -14.03 -6.67 -3.02
N GLN A 130 -13.69 -6.11 -1.85
CA GLN A 130 -13.36 -4.69 -1.67
C GLN A 130 -12.20 -4.21 -2.54
N ARG A 131 -11.02 -4.86 -2.51
CA ARG A 131 -9.87 -4.42 -3.32
C ARG A 131 -10.15 -4.53 -4.81
N LYS A 132 -10.82 -5.61 -5.24
CA LYS A 132 -11.24 -5.77 -6.64
C LYS A 132 -12.20 -4.66 -7.07
N GLN A 133 -13.18 -4.32 -6.22
CA GLN A 133 -14.11 -3.23 -6.46
C GLN A 133 -13.39 -1.88 -6.57
N ILE A 134 -12.46 -1.57 -5.66
CA ILE A 134 -11.66 -0.33 -5.73
C ILE A 134 -10.80 -0.30 -6.99
N LYS A 135 -10.13 -1.41 -7.34
CA LYS A 135 -9.29 -1.47 -8.54
C LYS A 135 -10.11 -1.26 -9.82
N ALA A 136 -11.31 -1.85 -9.90
CA ALA A 136 -12.24 -1.62 -11.01
C ALA A 136 -12.64 -0.14 -11.10
N MET A 137 -13.09 0.45 -9.98
CA MET A 137 -13.47 1.87 -9.91
C MET A 137 -12.33 2.80 -10.36
N LEU A 138 -11.10 2.59 -9.87
CA LEU A 138 -9.95 3.40 -10.27
C LEU A 138 -9.60 3.22 -11.75
N SER A 139 -9.75 2.00 -12.27
CA SER A 139 -9.50 1.71 -13.69
C SER A 139 -10.52 2.40 -14.58
N ASP A 140 -11.81 2.39 -14.21
CA ASP A 140 -12.86 3.09 -14.95
C ASP A 140 -12.63 4.60 -14.95
N TRP A 141 -12.32 5.17 -13.79
CA TRP A 141 -11.98 6.58 -13.63
C TRP A 141 -10.76 7.02 -14.43
N GLU A 142 -9.71 6.20 -14.50
CA GLU A 142 -8.53 6.48 -15.32
C GLU A 142 -8.86 6.38 -16.83
N ARG A 143 -9.84 5.56 -17.22
CA ARG A 143 -10.32 5.42 -18.60
C ARG A 143 -11.15 6.62 -19.03
N GLU A 144 -12.00 7.13 -18.15
CA GLU A 144 -12.82 8.33 -18.36
C GLU A 144 -11.97 9.60 -18.37
N ASP A 145 -10.95 9.67 -17.50
CA ASP A 145 -10.14 10.85 -17.29
C ASP A 145 -8.66 10.45 -17.03
N PRO A 146 -7.87 10.32 -18.11
CA PRO A 146 -6.46 9.93 -18.01
C PRO A 146 -5.65 10.85 -17.10
N GLY A 147 -4.85 10.24 -16.23
CA GLY A 147 -4.04 10.93 -15.22
C GLY A 147 -4.77 11.19 -13.90
N ARG A 148 -6.03 10.79 -13.75
CA ARG A 148 -6.78 10.96 -12.50
C ARG A 148 -6.11 10.25 -11.33
N THR A 149 -5.59 9.04 -11.51
CA THR A 149 -4.87 8.31 -10.45
C THR A 149 -3.59 9.03 -10.03
N VAL A 150 -2.90 9.68 -10.97
CA VAL A 150 -1.72 10.50 -10.66
C VAL A 150 -2.11 11.74 -9.86
N ARG A 151 -3.22 12.41 -10.20
CA ARG A 151 -3.75 13.54 -9.43
C ARG A 151 -4.18 13.14 -8.02
N LEU A 152 -4.84 11.99 -7.88
CA LEU A 152 -5.20 11.40 -6.58
C LEU A 152 -3.96 11.07 -5.74
N PHE A 153 -2.92 10.51 -6.34
CA PHE A 153 -1.67 10.30 -5.62
C PHE A 153 -1.02 11.63 -5.21
N ARG A 154 -1.01 12.64 -6.09
CA ARG A 154 -0.45 13.96 -5.81
C ARG A 154 -1.19 14.66 -4.67
N SER A 155 -2.50 14.46 -4.49
CA SER A 155 -3.23 15.06 -3.36
C SER A 155 -2.73 14.56 -2.00
N LEU A 156 -2.18 13.34 -1.92
CA LEU A 156 -1.54 12.82 -0.70
C LEU A 156 -0.30 13.64 -0.28
N GLN A 157 0.26 14.41 -1.19
CA GLN A 157 1.43 15.27 -0.95
C GLN A 157 1.06 16.75 -0.79
N ASN A 158 -0.22 17.10 -1.02
CA ASN A 158 -0.71 18.47 -1.05
C ASN A 158 -1.95 18.56 -0.14
N VAL A 159 -1.71 18.55 1.18
CA VAL A 159 -2.76 18.47 2.20
C VAL A 159 -2.94 19.83 2.88
N SER A 160 -4.18 20.32 2.92
CA SER A 160 -4.56 21.54 3.63
C SER A 160 -5.24 21.17 4.96
N ALA A 161 -4.51 21.17 6.07
CA ALA A 161 -5.03 20.79 7.39
C ALA A 161 -6.28 21.59 7.80
N SER A 162 -6.32 22.90 7.48
CA SER A 162 -7.46 23.78 7.70
C SER A 162 -8.75 23.38 6.97
N HIS A 163 -8.67 22.45 6.01
CA HIS A 163 -9.80 21.97 5.22
C HIS A 163 -10.12 20.49 5.48
N LEU A 164 -9.46 19.84 6.46
CA LEU A 164 -9.64 18.41 6.77
C LEU A 164 -10.58 18.13 7.95
N ALA A 165 -11.31 19.14 8.45
CA ALA A 165 -12.29 19.02 9.53
C ALA A 165 -11.77 18.32 10.82
N ASP A 166 -10.46 18.29 11.02
CA ASP A 166 -9.80 17.67 12.17
C ASP A 166 -9.30 18.76 13.13
N PRO A 167 -9.97 18.96 14.29
CA PRO A 167 -9.61 20.01 15.24
C PRO A 167 -8.28 19.76 15.97
N GLU A 168 -7.71 18.55 15.90
CA GLU A 168 -6.37 18.27 16.43
C GLU A 168 -5.28 18.72 15.45
N LEU A 169 -5.56 18.68 14.14
CA LEU A 169 -4.63 19.12 13.10
C LEU A 169 -4.74 20.62 12.78
N PHE A 170 -5.88 21.25 13.07
CA PHE A 170 -6.08 22.68 12.84
C PHE A 170 -7.02 23.30 13.88
N ASP A 171 -6.62 24.42 14.47
CA ASP A 171 -7.45 25.13 15.45
C ASP A 171 -8.56 25.93 14.78
N PHE A 172 -9.72 25.29 14.62
CA PHE A 172 -10.94 25.94 14.13
C PHE A 172 -11.57 26.88 15.14
N ARG A 173 -11.34 26.68 16.45
CA ARG A 173 -11.99 27.47 17.51
C ARG A 173 -11.34 28.85 17.64
N GLY A 174 -10.04 28.93 17.38
CA GLY A 174 -9.26 30.17 17.39
C GLY A 174 -9.39 31.03 16.14
N LEU A 175 -10.21 30.65 15.14
CA LEU A 175 -10.37 31.44 13.92
C LEU A 175 -11.04 32.79 14.21
N GLN A 176 -10.37 33.88 13.81
CA GLN A 176 -10.89 35.24 13.91
C GLN A 176 -10.84 35.92 12.55
N ALA A 177 -11.90 36.66 12.21
CA ALA A 177 -11.89 37.53 11.05
C ALA A 177 -11.01 38.75 11.35
N THR A 178 -10.04 39.05 10.48
CA THR A 178 -9.37 40.35 10.51
C THR A 178 -10.16 41.28 9.60
N PRO A 179 -10.77 42.36 10.11
CA PRO A 179 -11.39 43.35 9.23
C PRO A 179 -10.31 43.93 8.30
N SER A 180 -10.60 43.97 7.00
CA SER A 180 -9.74 44.64 6.03
C SER A 180 -9.84 46.15 6.24
N ASP A 181 -8.72 46.80 6.52
CA ASP A 181 -8.64 48.27 6.45
C ASP A 181 -8.82 48.69 4.98
N GLU A 182 -10.05 49.05 4.60
CA GLU A 182 -10.34 49.77 3.36
C GLU A 182 -9.88 51.23 3.49
N SER A 183 -8.57 51.45 3.65
CA SER A 183 -7.96 52.77 3.54
C SER A 183 -6.68 52.73 2.70
N SER A 184 -6.85 52.76 1.39
CA SER A 184 -5.84 53.19 0.40
C SER A 184 -6.54 53.66 -0.88
#